data_AF-K4D9F8-F1
#
_entry.id   AF-K4D9F8-F1
#
_cell.length_a   1.000
_cell.length_b   1.000
_cell.length_c   1.000
_cell.angle_alpha   90.00
_cell.angle_beta   90.00
_cell.angle_gamma   90.00
#
_symmetry.space_group_name_H-M   'P 1'
#
loop_
_entity.id
_entity.type
_entity.pdbx_description
1 polymer ?
#
loop_
_entity_poly.entity_id
_entity_poly.type
_entity_poly.pdbx_seq_one_letter_code
_entity_poly.pdbx_strand_id
1 'polypeptide(L)'
;MLSYPLAREFAHNVMSSLKRYAHLKSSHRTTMVCMADLGVNLTLLQGIHQIDLRGDISGFLSYHPKSLLTYIHHFDMFDPIFPFMDRAQSIFHLQNAAKYDQSRMSQQTICHHRSKSWTFSVSWGYSVHIYEKIMPRSWIQSPIETFKPWQNSPNPPGYMFDVRSTSRDPCEASHVFFFNSVERTPKNEIVTTYTRA
;
A
#
# COMPACT_ATOMS: atom_id res chain seq x y z
N MET A 1 6.69 -11.29 -11.37
CA MET A 1 7.17 -12.64 -10.97
C MET A 1 7.18 -13.52 -12.20
N LEU A 2 8.17 -14.41 -12.34
CA LEU A 2 8.26 -15.33 -13.48
C LEU A 2 8.30 -16.76 -12.98
N SER A 3 7.60 -17.65 -13.67
CA SER A 3 7.81 -19.08 -13.47
C SER A 3 9.21 -19.45 -13.98
N TYR A 4 9.81 -20.48 -13.39
CA TYR A 4 11.13 -20.95 -13.81
C TYR A 4 11.21 -21.30 -15.32
N PRO A 5 10.23 -22.01 -15.92
CA PRO A 5 10.26 -22.29 -17.36
C PRO A 5 10.26 -21.02 -18.21
N LEU A 6 9.43 -20.03 -17.88
CA LEU A 6 9.40 -18.75 -18.60
C LEU A 6 10.71 -17.98 -18.45
N ALA A 7 11.29 -17.96 -17.25
CA ALA A 7 12.57 -17.29 -17.02
C ALA A 7 13.70 -17.92 -17.85
N ARG A 8 13.71 -19.25 -17.99
CA ARG A 8 14.66 -19.98 -18.82
C ARG A 8 14.51 -19.63 -20.30
N GLU A 9 13.28 -19.68 -20.83
CA GLU A 9 13.03 -19.31 -22.24
C GLU A 9 13.33 -17.83 -22.51
N PHE A 10 13.02 -16.95 -21.56
CA PHE A 10 13.36 -15.53 -21.64
C PHE A 10 14.87 -15.31 -21.70
N ALA A 11 15.66 -16.01 -20.89
CA ALA A 11 17.12 -15.86 -20.88
C ALA A 11 17.75 -16.17 -22.25
N HIS A 12 17.19 -17.11 -23.02
CA HIS A 12 17.67 -17.43 -24.37
C HIS A 12 17.35 -16.34 -25.40
N ASN A 13 16.26 -15.59 -25.20
CA ASN A 13 15.71 -14.64 -26.18
C ASN A 13 15.88 -13.17 -25.78
N VAL A 14 16.36 -12.89 -24.55
CA VAL A 14 16.39 -11.52 -24.01
C VAL A 14 17.21 -10.57 -24.86
N MET A 15 18.35 -11.01 -25.39
CA MET A 15 19.24 -10.13 -26.17
C MET A 15 18.62 -9.69 -27.50
N SER A 16 17.94 -10.58 -28.20
CA SER A 16 17.26 -10.22 -29.46
C SER A 16 16.08 -9.30 -29.19
N SER A 17 15.35 -9.54 -28.10
CA SER A 17 14.21 -8.73 -27.70
C SER A 17 14.62 -7.32 -27.21
N LEU A 18 15.71 -7.21 -26.44
CA LEU A 18 16.29 -5.92 -26.04
C LEU A 18 16.73 -5.08 -27.25
N LYS A 19 17.30 -5.70 -28.30
CA LYS A 19 17.63 -5.01 -29.55
C LYS A 19 16.36 -4.53 -30.26
N ARG A 20 15.33 -5.37 -30.35
CA ARG A 20 14.03 -5.06 -30.99
C ARG A 20 13.33 -3.88 -30.31
N TYR A 21 13.35 -3.86 -28.99
CA TYR A 21 12.66 -2.87 -28.16
C TYR A 21 13.59 -1.82 -27.54
N ALA A 22 14.75 -1.56 -28.14
CA ALA A 22 15.74 -0.60 -27.64
C ALA A 22 15.21 0.84 -27.51
N HIS A 23 14.11 1.16 -28.20
CA HIS A 23 13.44 2.46 -28.13
C HIS A 23 12.58 2.64 -26.85
N LEU A 24 12.29 1.55 -26.12
CA LEU A 24 11.54 1.61 -24.86
C LEU A 24 12.44 2.09 -23.72
N LYS A 25 11.93 3.05 -22.93
CA LYS A 25 12.67 3.68 -21.83
C LYS A 25 12.36 3.11 -20.44
N SER A 26 11.67 1.97 -20.37
CA SER A 26 11.27 1.33 -19.11
C SER A 26 11.61 -0.14 -19.16
N SER A 27 12.49 -0.58 -18.25
CA SER A 27 12.92 -1.99 -18.15
C SER A 27 11.74 -2.92 -17.86
N HIS A 28 10.77 -2.49 -17.06
CA HIS A 28 9.54 -3.24 -16.79
C HIS A 28 8.70 -3.38 -18.06
N ARG A 29 8.50 -2.29 -18.81
CA ARG A 29 7.76 -2.32 -20.07
C ARG A 29 8.46 -3.17 -21.12
N THR A 30 9.78 -3.05 -21.23
CA THR A 30 10.60 -3.87 -22.13
C THR A 30 10.44 -5.34 -21.78
N THR A 31 10.67 -5.72 -20.51
CA THR A 31 10.49 -7.10 -20.05
C THR A 31 9.09 -7.65 -20.35
N MET A 32 8.04 -6.85 -20.13
CA MET A 32 6.66 -7.22 -20.43
C MET A 32 6.44 -7.52 -21.92
N VAL A 33 6.89 -6.65 -22.83
CA VAL A 33 6.73 -6.90 -24.28
C VAL A 33 7.59 -8.07 -24.75
N CYS A 34 8.78 -8.24 -24.17
CA CYS A 34 9.63 -9.39 -24.47
C CYS A 34 8.95 -10.72 -24.10
N MET A 35 8.18 -10.75 -23.01
CA MET A 35 7.43 -11.94 -22.59
C MET A 35 6.20 -12.19 -23.45
N ALA A 36 5.53 -11.11 -23.89
CA ALA A 36 4.43 -11.21 -24.84
C ALA A 36 4.88 -11.86 -26.17
N ASP A 37 6.09 -11.55 -26.65
CA ASP A 37 6.70 -12.18 -27.83
C ASP A 37 6.93 -13.69 -27.65
N LEU A 38 7.04 -14.18 -26.41
CA LEU A 38 7.12 -15.61 -26.07
C LEU A 38 5.73 -16.25 -25.90
N GLY A 39 4.65 -15.52 -26.20
CA GLY A 39 3.27 -15.98 -26.05
C GLY A 39 2.73 -15.93 -24.62
N VAL A 40 3.41 -15.26 -23.69
CA VAL A 40 2.95 -15.12 -22.30
C VAL A 40 2.51 -13.69 -22.01
N ASN A 41 1.22 -13.53 -21.74
CA ASN A 41 0.63 -12.25 -21.37
C ASN A 41 0.80 -11.92 -19.88
N LEU A 42 0.70 -10.63 -19.57
CA LEU A 42 0.73 -10.13 -18.20
C LEU A 42 -0.52 -10.58 -17.44
N THR A 43 -0.32 -11.27 -16.32
CA THR A 43 -1.37 -11.50 -15.31
C THR A 43 -1.24 -10.46 -14.21
N LEU A 44 -2.29 -9.67 -14.00
CA LEU A 44 -2.34 -8.67 -12.94
C LEU A 44 -2.59 -9.35 -11.58
N LEU A 45 -1.70 -9.13 -10.62
CA LEU A 45 -1.84 -9.60 -9.25
C LEU A 45 -2.12 -8.41 -8.33
N GLN A 46 -3.27 -8.43 -7.66
CA GLN A 46 -3.62 -7.43 -6.66
C GLN A 46 -2.71 -7.56 -5.43
N GLY A 47 -2.21 -6.45 -4.87
CA GLY A 47 -1.27 -6.45 -3.75
C GLY A 47 0.22 -6.38 -4.15
N ILE A 48 0.55 -6.63 -5.43
CA ILE A 48 1.86 -6.28 -5.98
C ILE A 48 1.77 -4.83 -6.46
N HIS A 49 1.83 -3.91 -5.51
CA HIS A 49 1.88 -2.50 -5.80
C HIS A 49 3.33 -2.12 -6.10
N GLN A 50 3.64 -1.76 -7.34
CA GLN A 50 4.75 -0.85 -7.56
C GLN A 50 4.29 0.48 -6.95
N ILE A 51 4.73 0.76 -5.71
CA ILE A 51 4.47 2.01 -5.01
C ILE A 51 5.38 3.09 -5.62
N ASP A 52 4.97 3.59 -6.77
CA ASP A 52 5.55 4.76 -7.42
C ASP A 52 4.86 6.02 -6.84
N LEU A 53 5.00 6.19 -5.53
CA LEU A 53 4.47 7.33 -4.74
C LEU A 53 5.62 8.08 -4.05
N ARG A 54 5.41 9.35 -3.75
CA ARG A 54 6.37 10.23 -3.06
C ARG A 54 5.70 10.96 -1.89
N GLY A 55 6.54 11.46 -0.97
CA GLY A 55 6.08 12.25 0.18
C GLY A 55 5.35 11.40 1.22
N ASP A 56 4.23 11.89 1.75
CA ASP A 56 3.48 11.22 2.80
C ASP A 56 2.57 10.09 2.24
N ILE A 57 3.02 8.84 2.36
CA ILE A 57 2.26 7.66 1.92
C ILE A 57 1.27 7.13 2.96
N SER A 58 1.00 7.86 4.05
CA SER A 58 0.09 7.40 5.11
C SER A 58 -1.31 7.06 4.60
N GLY A 59 -1.86 7.90 3.72
CA GLY A 59 -3.15 7.65 3.07
C GLY A 59 -3.19 6.36 2.23
N PHE A 60 -2.07 5.91 1.67
CA PHE A 60 -2.02 4.63 0.97
C PHE A 60 -2.01 3.46 1.97
N LEU A 61 -1.17 3.53 3.00
CA LEU A 61 -1.00 2.46 4.00
C LEU A 61 -2.23 2.30 4.92
N SER A 62 -2.89 3.39 5.30
CA SER A 62 -4.07 3.39 6.16
C SER A 62 -5.32 2.79 5.51
N TYR A 63 -5.33 2.72 4.19
CA TYR A 63 -6.50 2.37 3.37
C TYR A 63 -6.21 1.25 2.37
N HIS A 64 -5.11 0.51 2.59
CA HIS A 64 -4.71 -0.54 1.68
C HIS A 64 -5.78 -1.64 1.64
N PRO A 65 -6.15 -2.14 0.44
CA PRO A 65 -7.20 -3.13 0.29
C PRO A 65 -6.84 -4.45 0.99
N LYS A 66 -7.82 -5.36 1.07
CA LYS A 66 -7.65 -6.74 1.58
C LYS A 66 -6.87 -7.63 0.60
N SER A 67 -5.70 -7.18 0.19
CA SER A 67 -4.71 -7.93 -0.55
C SER A 67 -3.39 -7.95 0.24
N LEU A 68 -2.52 -8.90 -0.06
CA LEU A 68 -1.24 -9.01 0.60
C LEU A 68 -0.37 -7.80 0.25
N LEU A 69 0.04 -7.01 1.25
CA LEU A 69 1.08 -6.01 1.08
C LEU A 69 2.42 -6.72 0.88
N THR A 70 2.77 -6.97 -0.37
CA THR A 70 3.87 -7.89 -0.70
C THR A 70 5.21 -7.17 -0.79
N TYR A 71 5.22 -5.95 -1.30
CA TYR A 71 6.44 -5.20 -1.55
C TYR A 71 6.16 -3.70 -1.48
N ILE A 72 6.99 -2.99 -0.73
CA ILE A 72 7.07 -1.53 -0.73
C ILE A 72 8.46 -1.22 -1.25
N HIS A 73 8.57 -0.48 -2.35
CA HIS A 73 9.84 -0.06 -2.91
C HIS A 73 9.99 1.46 -2.85
N HIS A 74 11.22 1.95 -3.02
CA HIS A 74 11.57 3.36 -2.88
C HIS A 74 11.33 3.96 -1.48
N PHE A 75 11.74 3.26 -0.41
CA PHE A 75 11.72 3.78 0.97
C PHE A 75 12.43 5.13 1.15
N ASP A 76 13.41 5.40 0.29
CA ASP A 76 14.17 6.64 0.24
C ASP A 76 13.35 7.85 -0.29
N MET A 77 12.20 7.59 -0.92
CA MET A 77 11.43 8.59 -1.68
C MET A 77 10.16 9.09 -0.96
N PHE A 78 9.80 8.47 0.17
CA PHE A 78 8.68 8.90 1.00
C PHE A 78 9.13 9.35 2.39
N ASP A 79 8.26 10.08 3.06
CA ASP A 79 8.48 10.58 4.42
C ASP A 79 8.41 9.43 5.44
N PRO A 80 9.00 9.56 6.65
CA PRO A 80 8.84 8.55 7.68
C PRO A 80 7.36 8.22 7.93
N ILE A 81 7.02 6.93 7.87
CA ILE A 81 5.62 6.48 7.90
C ILE A 81 5.01 6.52 9.30
N PHE A 82 5.85 6.65 10.34
CA PHE A 82 5.43 6.88 11.72
C PHE A 82 5.92 8.24 12.21
N PRO A 83 5.10 8.96 12.99
CA PRO A 83 5.51 10.22 13.60
C PRO A 83 6.62 9.98 14.63
N PHE A 84 7.51 10.96 14.77
CA PHE A 84 8.66 10.95 15.70
C PHE A 84 9.68 9.81 15.49
N MET A 85 9.63 9.13 14.35
CA MET A 85 10.61 8.13 13.94
C MET A 85 11.32 8.58 12.67
N ASP A 86 12.58 8.19 12.49
CA ASP A 86 13.23 8.28 11.18
C ASP A 86 12.73 7.18 10.22
N ARG A 87 13.16 7.22 8.96
CA ARG A 87 12.74 6.25 7.94
C ARG A 87 13.09 4.81 8.32
N ALA A 88 14.30 4.57 8.83
CA ALA A 88 14.76 3.22 9.15
C ALA A 88 14.00 2.67 10.36
N GLN A 89 13.88 3.47 11.42
CA GLN A 89 13.11 3.15 12.63
C GLN A 89 11.66 2.83 12.27
N SER A 90 11.03 3.63 11.41
CA SER A 90 9.65 3.44 10.99
C SER A 90 9.42 2.09 10.31
N ILE A 91 10.39 1.64 9.50
CA ILE A 91 10.31 0.34 8.82
C ILE A 91 10.52 -0.81 9.80
N PHE A 92 11.50 -0.73 10.70
CA PHE A 92 11.66 -1.76 11.74
C PHE A 92 10.43 -1.85 12.63
N HIS A 93 9.78 -0.72 12.92
CA HIS A 93 8.53 -0.66 13.67
C HIS A 93 7.38 -1.33 12.91
N LEU A 94 7.19 -1.03 11.62
CA LEU A 94 6.20 -1.71 10.78
C LEU A 94 6.44 -3.23 10.69
N GLN A 95 7.71 -3.63 10.53
CA GLN A 95 8.12 -5.02 10.49
C GLN A 95 7.86 -5.75 11.81
N ASN A 96 7.88 -5.04 12.94
CA ASN A 96 7.55 -5.63 14.23
C ASN A 96 6.12 -6.19 14.23
N ALA A 97 5.13 -5.44 13.71
CA ALA A 97 3.78 -5.95 13.52
C ALA A 97 3.77 -7.16 12.57
N ALA A 98 4.46 -7.06 11.42
CA ALA A 98 4.49 -8.13 10.43
C ALA A 98 5.02 -9.47 10.97
N LYS A 99 5.94 -9.46 11.95
CA LYS A 99 6.44 -10.69 12.61
C LYS A 99 5.33 -11.47 13.34
N TYR A 100 4.27 -10.80 13.76
CA TYR A 100 3.15 -11.43 14.46
C TYR A 100 2.08 -11.92 13.49
N ASP A 101 1.80 -11.16 12.43
CA ASP A 101 0.88 -11.55 11.37
C ASP A 101 1.13 -10.81 10.05
N GLN A 102 2.07 -11.32 9.27
CA GLN A 102 2.43 -10.76 7.97
C GLN A 102 1.25 -10.72 6.99
N SER A 103 0.35 -11.70 7.07
CA SER A 103 -0.73 -11.89 6.09
C SER A 103 -1.77 -10.78 6.14
N ARG A 104 -1.90 -10.09 7.29
CA ARG A 104 -2.86 -9.02 7.53
C ARG A 104 -2.26 -7.61 7.44
N MET A 105 -0.94 -7.47 7.20
CA MET A 105 -0.28 -6.17 7.21
C MET A 105 -0.95 -5.14 6.30
N SER A 106 -1.24 -3.98 6.90
CA SER A 106 -1.89 -2.81 6.30
C SER A 106 -3.29 -3.06 5.74
N GLN A 107 -3.84 -4.27 5.86
CA GLN A 107 -5.17 -4.55 5.33
C GLN A 107 -6.22 -3.77 6.12
N GLN A 108 -7.03 -3.01 5.39
CA GLN A 108 -8.08 -2.22 5.97
C GLN A 108 -9.28 -3.08 6.41
N THR A 109 -9.72 -2.86 7.65
CA THR A 109 -10.96 -3.39 8.21
C THR A 109 -11.85 -2.24 8.68
N ILE A 110 -13.11 -2.21 8.22
CA ILE A 110 -14.05 -1.12 8.52
C ILE A 110 -15.23 -1.63 9.37
N CYS A 111 -15.30 -1.13 10.60
CA CYS A 111 -16.29 -1.50 11.61
C CYS A 111 -17.17 -0.30 11.98
N HIS A 112 -18.46 -0.54 12.20
CA HIS A 112 -19.41 0.50 12.61
C HIS A 112 -19.84 0.26 14.05
N HIS A 113 -19.67 1.27 14.91
CA HIS A 113 -20.19 1.28 16.27
C HIS A 113 -21.46 2.10 16.31
N ARG A 114 -22.59 1.44 16.06
CA ARG A 114 -23.89 2.08 15.80
C ARG A 114 -24.45 2.87 16.99
N SER A 115 -24.22 2.44 18.23
CA SER A 115 -24.71 3.12 19.43
C SER A 115 -24.14 4.53 19.62
N LYS A 116 -22.89 4.76 19.17
CA LYS A 116 -22.25 6.09 19.16
C LYS A 116 -22.27 6.75 17.79
N SER A 117 -22.82 6.08 16.78
CA SER A 117 -22.76 6.50 15.38
C SER A 117 -21.33 6.68 14.85
N TRP A 118 -20.39 5.80 15.24
CA TRP A 118 -18.98 5.92 14.83
C TRP A 118 -18.58 4.89 13.77
N THR A 119 -17.63 5.27 12.91
CA THR A 119 -16.93 4.35 12.00
C THR A 119 -15.46 4.23 12.39
N PHE A 120 -14.99 3.00 12.53
CA PHE A 120 -13.59 2.66 12.73
C PHE A 120 -13.02 2.09 11.43
N SER A 121 -11.91 2.65 10.96
CA SER A 121 -11.11 2.11 9.86
C SER A 121 -9.75 1.73 10.41
N VAL A 122 -9.49 0.42 10.51
CA VAL A 122 -8.28 -0.16 11.08
C VAL A 122 -7.41 -0.68 9.96
N SER A 123 -6.20 -0.14 9.82
CA SER A 123 -5.12 -0.69 9.01
C SER A 123 -4.18 -1.47 9.93
N TRP A 124 -4.22 -2.80 9.82
CA TRP A 124 -3.55 -3.67 10.78
C TRP A 124 -2.03 -3.45 10.80
N GLY A 125 -1.48 -3.17 11.98
CA GLY A 125 -0.05 -2.92 12.16
C GLY A 125 0.41 -1.54 11.67
N TYR A 126 -0.50 -0.64 11.28
CA TYR A 126 -0.14 0.70 10.83
C TYR A 126 -0.93 1.81 11.54
N SER A 127 -2.25 1.91 11.34
CA SER A 127 -3.03 3.06 11.84
C SER A 127 -4.49 2.74 12.07
N VAL A 128 -5.14 3.48 12.97
CA VAL A 128 -6.59 3.48 13.19
C VAL A 128 -7.14 4.88 12.94
N HIS A 129 -8.17 4.97 12.10
CA HIS A 129 -8.96 6.17 11.88
C HIS A 129 -10.34 6.00 12.52
N ILE A 130 -10.71 6.95 13.38
CA ILE A 130 -12.03 6.99 14.03
C ILE A 130 -12.80 8.19 13.49
N TYR A 131 -14.00 7.92 12.97
CA TYR A 131 -14.93 8.92 12.47
C TYR A 131 -16.13 8.98 13.41
N GLU A 132 -16.48 10.16 13.90
CA GLU A 132 -17.66 10.37 14.76
C GLU A 132 -18.98 10.40 13.98
N LYS A 133 -19.04 9.64 12.88
CA LYS A 133 -20.19 9.48 11.99
C LYS A 133 -20.14 8.11 11.34
N ILE A 134 -21.31 7.55 11.02
CA ILE A 134 -21.40 6.33 10.21
C ILE A 134 -21.05 6.70 8.76
N MET A 135 -19.81 6.41 8.38
CA MET A 135 -19.30 6.65 7.03
C MET A 135 -19.57 5.45 6.10
N PRO A 136 -19.93 5.67 4.83
CA PRO A 136 -20.06 4.60 3.85
C PRO A 136 -18.71 3.88 3.65
N ARG A 137 -18.73 2.54 3.64
CA ARG A 137 -17.51 1.74 3.41
C ARG A 137 -16.88 2.03 2.05
N SER A 138 -17.69 2.21 1.01
CA SER A 138 -17.22 2.55 -0.34
C SER A 138 -16.43 3.86 -0.37
N TRP A 139 -16.83 4.83 0.43
CA TRP A 139 -16.12 6.11 0.54
C TRP A 139 -14.84 5.98 1.39
N ILE A 140 -14.92 5.22 2.49
CA ILE A 140 -13.77 4.97 3.38
C ILE A 140 -12.71 4.09 2.72
N GLN A 141 -13.06 3.23 1.77
CA GLN A 141 -12.10 2.39 1.05
C GLN A 141 -11.18 3.19 0.12
N SER A 142 -11.61 4.37 -0.34
CA SER A 142 -10.74 5.26 -1.11
C SER A 142 -9.69 5.89 -0.18
N PRO A 143 -8.39 5.72 -0.47
CA PRO A 143 -7.32 6.36 0.29
C PRO A 143 -7.41 7.88 0.24
N ILE A 144 -7.05 8.53 1.35
CA ILE A 144 -6.89 9.98 1.40
C ILE A 144 -5.61 10.33 0.62
N GLU A 145 -5.68 11.29 -0.30
CA GLU A 145 -4.54 11.72 -1.11
C GLU A 145 -3.55 12.56 -0.29
N THR A 146 -2.75 11.90 0.55
CA THR A 146 -1.61 12.49 1.29
C THR A 146 -0.31 12.42 0.48
N PHE A 147 -0.26 11.50 -0.47
CA PHE A 147 0.91 11.17 -1.28
C PHE A 147 0.92 11.96 -2.60
N LYS A 148 2.05 11.90 -3.29
CA LYS A 148 2.25 12.49 -4.62
C LYS A 148 2.61 11.43 -5.64
N PRO A 149 2.26 11.61 -6.93
CA PRO A 149 2.68 10.68 -7.98
C PRO A 149 4.20 10.70 -8.15
N TRP A 150 4.77 9.59 -8.63
CA TRP A 150 6.20 9.49 -8.91
C TRP A 150 6.69 10.50 -9.95
N GLN A 151 5.90 10.73 -10.98
CA GLN A 151 6.16 11.79 -11.97
C GLN A 151 4.97 12.72 -11.99
N ASN A 152 5.25 14.03 -12.07
CA ASN A 152 4.21 15.02 -12.28
C ASN A 152 3.68 14.88 -13.70
N SER A 153 2.49 14.28 -13.85
CA SER A 153 1.74 14.32 -15.10
C SER A 153 0.72 15.46 -15.03
N PRO A 154 0.66 16.36 -16.01
CA PRO A 154 -0.40 17.38 -16.07
C PRO A 154 -1.78 16.77 -16.40
N ASN A 155 -1.80 15.53 -16.92
CA ASN A 155 -3.02 14.86 -17.36
C ASN A 155 -3.42 13.76 -16.37
N PRO A 156 -4.68 13.75 -15.87
CA PRO A 156 -5.21 12.65 -15.08
C PRO A 156 -5.46 11.38 -15.93
N PRO A 157 -5.57 10.20 -15.30
CA PRO A 157 -5.48 9.94 -13.86
C PRO A 157 -4.03 9.93 -13.35
N GLY A 158 -3.81 10.45 -12.14
CA GLY A 158 -2.49 10.46 -11.47
C GLY A 158 -2.11 9.14 -10.80
N TYR A 159 -3.09 8.27 -10.56
CA TYR A 159 -2.94 6.98 -9.88
C TYR A 159 -3.75 5.90 -10.59
N MET A 160 -3.42 4.63 -10.30
CA MET A 160 -4.16 3.47 -10.82
C MET A 160 -5.40 3.10 -9.99
N PHE A 161 -5.77 3.93 -9.01
CA PHE A 161 -6.87 3.71 -8.08
C PHE A 161 -7.51 5.05 -7.71
N ASP A 162 -8.78 4.99 -7.29
CA ASP A 162 -9.51 6.18 -6.85
C ASP A 162 -8.99 6.67 -5.50
N VAL A 163 -8.77 7.98 -5.41
CA VAL A 163 -8.36 8.67 -4.20
C VAL A 163 -9.43 9.67 -3.79
N ARG A 164 -9.44 10.06 -2.51
CA ARG A 164 -10.28 11.14 -2.02
C ARG A 164 -9.44 12.26 -1.44
N SER A 165 -9.90 13.50 -1.62
CA SER A 165 -9.22 14.67 -1.06
C SER A 165 -9.31 14.70 0.47
N THR A 166 -8.40 15.42 1.09
CA THR A 166 -8.52 15.78 2.51
C THR A 166 -9.72 16.69 2.71
N SER A 167 -10.53 16.39 3.73
CA SER A 167 -11.68 17.22 4.09
C SER A 167 -11.33 18.15 5.25
N ARG A 168 -11.84 19.38 5.20
CA ARG A 168 -11.78 20.34 6.33
C ARG A 168 -13.00 20.23 7.25
N ASP A 169 -14.01 19.46 6.86
CA ASP A 169 -15.16 19.20 7.69
C ASP A 169 -14.72 18.38 8.91
N PRO A 170 -14.88 18.88 10.15
CA PRO A 170 -14.55 18.13 11.36
C PRO A 170 -15.27 16.78 11.45
N CYS A 171 -16.45 16.63 10.83
CA CYS A 171 -17.19 15.37 10.80
C CYS A 171 -16.62 14.34 9.81
N GLU A 172 -15.82 14.78 8.83
CA GLU A 172 -15.13 13.93 7.86
C GLU A 172 -13.63 13.76 8.19
N ALA A 173 -13.07 14.65 9.01
CA ALA A 173 -11.72 14.55 9.53
C ALA A 173 -11.64 13.50 10.65
N SER A 174 -11.00 12.36 10.38
CA SER A 174 -10.85 11.28 11.35
C SER A 174 -9.85 11.61 12.46
N HIS A 175 -10.10 11.10 13.66
CA HIS A 175 -9.05 10.97 14.67
C HIS A 175 -8.10 9.83 14.29
N VAL A 176 -6.82 10.16 14.10
CA VAL A 176 -5.79 9.21 13.66
C VAL A 176 -4.96 8.75 14.85
N PHE A 177 -4.77 7.44 14.94
CA PHE A 177 -3.90 6.77 15.91
C PHE A 177 -2.91 5.89 15.13
N PHE A 178 -1.66 5.84 15.57
CA PHE A 178 -0.61 5.08 14.92
C PHE A 178 -0.27 3.83 15.74
N PHE A 179 0.17 2.79 15.06
CA PHE A 179 0.63 1.55 15.69
C PHE A 179 1.75 1.86 16.68
N ASN A 180 1.62 1.35 17.91
CA ASN A 180 2.56 1.58 19.00
C ASN A 180 3.21 0.29 19.49
N SER A 181 2.43 -0.79 19.66
CA SER A 181 2.97 -2.07 20.11
C SER A 181 2.10 -3.25 19.72
N VAL A 182 2.70 -4.44 19.72
CA VAL A 182 2.03 -5.71 19.47
C VAL A 182 2.49 -6.73 20.50
N GLU A 183 1.57 -7.54 21.00
CA GLU A 183 1.87 -8.63 21.94
C GLU A 183 0.99 -9.86 21.68
N ARG A 184 1.46 -11.02 22.15
CA ARG A 184 0.65 -12.24 22.22
C ARG A 184 0.15 -12.44 23.64
N THR A 185 -1.16 -12.59 23.80
CA THR A 185 -1.77 -12.87 25.11
C THR A 185 -1.51 -14.33 25.51
N PRO A 186 -1.71 -14.69 26.80
CA PRO A 186 -1.64 -16.09 27.25
C PRO A 186 -2.65 -17.01 26.55
N LYS A 187 -3.70 -16.46 25.95
CA LYS A 187 -4.70 -17.18 25.15
C LYS A 187 -4.30 -17.32 23.67
N ASN A 188 -3.06 -16.96 23.33
CA ASN A 188 -2.53 -16.95 21.96
C ASN A 188 -3.27 -15.99 21.01
N GLU A 189 -3.84 -14.91 21.55
CA GLU A 189 -4.44 -13.83 20.77
C GLU A 189 -3.39 -12.77 20.47
N ILE A 190 -3.48 -12.10 19.32
CA ILE A 190 -2.58 -11.00 18.97
C ILE A 190 -3.30 -9.69 19.27
N VAL A 191 -2.72 -8.88 20.16
CA VAL A 191 -3.23 -7.57 20.54
C VAL A 191 -2.32 -6.52 19.96
N THR A 192 -2.90 -5.51 19.30
CA THR A 192 -2.18 -4.35 18.77
C THR A 192 -2.68 -3.10 19.46
N THR A 193 -1.75 -2.29 19.96
CA THR A 193 -2.03 -1.01 20.64
C THR A 193 -1.73 0.13 19.69
N TYR A 194 -2.62 1.13 19.66
CA TYR A 194 -2.48 2.31 18.82
C TYR A 194 -2.57 3.55 19.70
N THR A 195 -1.68 4.53 19.48
CA THR A 195 -1.60 5.75 20.27
C THR A 195 -1.71 6.98 19.37
N ARG A 196 -2.18 8.08 19.95
CA ARG A 196 -2.18 9.36 19.26
C ARG A 196 -0.79 9.96 19.36
N ALA A 197 -0.29 10.46 18.24
CA ALA A 197 0.95 11.23 18.16
C ALA A 197 0.75 12.65 18.70
#